data_AF-A0A6G1R4G3-F1
#
_entry.id   AF-A0A6G1R4G3-F1
#
_cell.length_a   1.000
_cell.length_b   1.000
_cell.length_c   1.000
_cell.angle_alpha   90.00
_cell.angle_beta   90.00
_cell.angle_gamma   90.00
#
_symmetry.space_group_name_H-M   'P 1'
#
loop_
_entity.id
_entity.type
_entity.pdbx_description
1 polymer ?
#
loop_
_entity_poly.entity_id
_entity_poly.type
_entity_poly.pdbx_seq_one_letter_code
_entity_poly.pdbx_strand_id
1 'polypeptide(L)'
;LMAFQPGRLDEDPLLSYNVDVCLSVQTDTQDGCDSCFQVIFPQDVLRLRAETRQRAQEWMEALRAAANATRSLTQNPQVTLRNKPADRPFGNDLRKSKRQRSE
;
A
#
# COMPACT_ATOMS: atom_id res chain seq x y z
N LEU A 1 1.04 1.42 -3.84
CA LEU A 1 1.34 0.00 -4.18
C LEU A 1 1.37 -0.79 -2.90
N MET A 2 0.64 -1.89 -2.83
CA MET A 2 0.55 -2.72 -1.63
C MET A 2 0.91 -4.15 -1.98
N ALA A 3 1.67 -4.82 -1.12
CA ALA A 3 1.99 -6.24 -1.24
C ALA A 3 1.40 -7.00 -0.05
N PHE A 4 0.84 -8.18 -0.31
CA PHE A 4 0.21 -9.04 0.69
C PHE A 4 0.81 -10.44 0.60
N GLN A 5 0.75 -11.23 1.68
CA GLN A 5 1.14 -12.63 1.58
C GLN A 5 0.06 -13.44 0.85
N PRO A 6 0.46 -14.45 0.06
CA PRO A 6 -0.49 -15.38 -0.52
C PRO A 6 -1.31 -16.05 0.59
N GLY A 7 -2.64 -15.95 0.49
CA GLY A 7 -3.59 -16.48 1.48
C GLY A 7 -3.91 -15.54 2.64
N ARG A 8 -3.30 -14.34 2.71
CA ARG A 8 -3.54 -13.36 3.77
C ARG A 8 -3.84 -11.96 3.23
N LEU A 9 -4.88 -11.87 2.40
CA LEU A 9 -5.39 -10.59 1.87
C LEU A 9 -6.20 -9.80 2.90
N ASP A 10 -6.59 -10.43 4.01
CA ASP A 10 -7.36 -9.81 5.09
C ASP A 10 -6.47 -9.16 6.17
N GLU A 11 -5.15 -9.41 6.12
CA GLU A 11 -4.17 -8.76 7.00
C GLU A 11 -3.62 -7.47 6.40
N ASP A 12 -2.96 -6.67 7.25
CA ASP A 12 -2.22 -5.50 6.83
C ASP A 12 -1.22 -5.84 5.70
N PRO A 13 -1.09 -4.95 4.70
CA PRO A 13 -0.14 -5.16 3.62
C PRO A 13 1.27 -5.26 4.19
N LEU A 14 2.01 -6.29 3.77
CA LEU A 14 3.42 -6.48 4.16
C LEU A 14 4.26 -5.27 3.79
N LEU A 15 3.96 -4.68 2.64
CA LEU A 15 4.66 -3.53 2.13
C LEU A 15 3.65 -2.55 1.54
N SER A 16 3.78 -1.28 1.91
CA SER A 16 3.00 -0.19 1.37
C SER A 16 3.95 0.88 0.83
N TYR A 17 3.98 1.04 -0.49
CA TYR A 17 4.80 2.01 -1.19
C TYR A 17 3.92 3.09 -1.80
N ASN A 18 4.26 4.36 -1.59
CA ASN A 18 3.62 5.43 -2.32
C ASN A 18 4.27 5.56 -3.72
N VAL A 19 3.45 5.42 -4.77
CA VAL A 19 3.91 5.58 -6.16
C VAL A 19 4.28 7.02 -6.51
N ASP A 20 3.87 7.99 -5.71
CA ASP A 20 4.19 9.42 -5.89
C ASP A 20 5.68 9.71 -5.65
N VAL A 21 6.30 8.95 -4.75
CA VAL A 21 7.73 9.04 -4.48
C VAL A 21 8.54 8.10 -5.37
N CYS A 22 7.91 7.43 -6.34
CA CYS A 22 8.64 6.66 -7.36
C CYS A 22 9.52 7.59 -8.18
N LEU A 23 10.83 7.34 -8.18
CA LEU A 23 11.81 8.10 -8.96
C LEU A 23 11.85 7.63 -10.40
N SER A 24 11.93 6.31 -10.60
CA SER A 24 11.94 5.70 -11.94
C SER A 24 11.57 4.23 -11.88
N VAL A 25 11.05 3.71 -12.99
CA VAL A 25 10.82 2.27 -13.18
C VAL A 25 11.74 1.78 -14.29
N GLN A 26 12.56 0.78 -14.02
CA GLN A 26 13.53 0.25 -14.99
C GLN A 26 13.38 -1.26 -15.10
N THR A 27 13.65 -1.81 -16.28
CA THR A 27 13.78 -3.26 -16.46
C THR A 27 15.02 -3.76 -15.74
N ASP A 28 14.88 -4.86 -15.00
CA ASP A 28 16.01 -5.48 -14.33
C ASP A 28 16.60 -6.54 -15.26
N THR A 29 17.68 -6.18 -15.97
CA THR A 29 18.37 -7.09 -16.91
C THR A 29 19.37 -8.01 -16.23
N GLN A 30 19.49 -7.95 -14.90
CA GLN A 30 20.50 -8.66 -14.12
C GLN A 30 20.34 -10.19 -14.20
N ASP A 31 19.11 -10.68 -14.34
CA ASP A 31 18.79 -12.12 -14.32
C ASP A 31 18.53 -12.73 -15.71
N GLY A 32 18.72 -11.96 -16.80
CA GLY A 32 18.38 -12.41 -18.16
C GLY A 32 16.89 -12.72 -18.36
N CYS A 33 16.03 -12.21 -17.46
CA CYS A 33 14.61 -12.44 -17.46
C CYS A 33 13.87 -11.15 -17.85
N ASP A 34 13.31 -11.13 -19.06
CA ASP A 34 12.60 -9.97 -19.62
C ASP A 34 11.33 -9.57 -18.82
N SER A 35 10.92 -10.38 -17.84
CA SER A 35 9.78 -10.13 -16.98
C SER A 35 10.14 -9.54 -15.61
N CYS A 36 11.42 -9.28 -15.34
CA CYS A 36 11.89 -8.61 -14.14
C CYS A 36 11.96 -7.09 -14.35
N PHE A 37 11.48 -6.34 -13.37
CA PHE A 37 11.53 -4.89 -13.36
C PHE A 37 11.67 -4.38 -11.94
N GLN A 38 12.26 -3.21 -11.81
CA GLN A 38 12.55 -2.60 -10.53
C GLN A 38 12.08 -1.16 -10.49
N VAL A 39 11.52 -0.80 -9.35
CA VAL A 39 10.95 0.50 -9.06
C VAL A 39 11.87 1.17 -8.06
N ILE A 40 12.48 2.27 -8.48
CA ILE A 40 13.42 3.04 -7.68
C ILE A 40 12.63 4.02 -6.83
N PHE A 41 12.67 3.85 -5.52
CA PHE A 41 12.19 4.83 -4.54
C PHE A 41 13.39 5.51 -3.88
N PRO A 42 13.22 6.69 -3.26
CA PRO A 42 14.31 7.41 -2.61
C PRO A 42 14.87 6.69 -1.39
N GLN A 43 14.04 5.88 -0.73
CA GLN A 43 14.42 5.15 0.48
C GLN A 43 14.80 3.70 0.21
N ASP A 44 14.30 3.13 -0.90
CA ASP A 44 14.42 1.70 -1.17
C ASP A 44 14.25 1.38 -2.66
N VAL A 45 14.64 0.17 -3.08
CA VAL A 45 14.46 -0.29 -4.47
C VAL A 45 13.61 -1.56 -4.47
N LEU A 46 12.43 -1.47 -5.09
CA LEU A 46 11.50 -2.59 -5.16
C LEU A 46 11.74 -3.40 -6.44
N ARG A 47 12.30 -4.60 -6.30
CA ARG A 47 12.48 -5.55 -7.42
C ARG A 47 11.26 -6.46 -7.53
N LEU A 48 10.59 -6.44 -8.67
CA LEU A 48 9.39 -7.21 -8.97
C LEU A 48 9.62 -8.08 -10.20
N ARG A 49 8.99 -9.25 -10.20
CA ARG A 49 8.96 -10.15 -11.36
C ARG A 49 7.51 -10.42 -11.72
N ALA A 50 7.16 -10.14 -12.97
CA ALA A 50 5.88 -10.54 -13.50
C ALA A 50 5.92 -11.98 -14.01
N GLU A 51 4.73 -12.58 -14.08
CA GLU A 51 4.49 -13.92 -14.64
C GLU A 51 4.95 -14.01 -16.10
N THR A 52 4.78 -12.93 -16.87
CA THR A 52 5.17 -12.84 -18.28
C THR A 52 5.82 -11.51 -18.60
N ARG A 53 6.59 -11.46 -19.68
CA ARG A 53 7.17 -10.23 -20.21
C ARG A 53 6.11 -9.17 -20.50
N GLN A 54 4.95 -9.57 -21.04
CA GLN A 54 3.86 -8.65 -21.34
C GLN A 54 3.30 -8.01 -20.07
N ARG A 55 3.06 -8.81 -19.02
CA ARG A 55 2.63 -8.29 -17.73
C ARG A 55 3.66 -7.34 -17.12
N ALA A 56 4.95 -7.64 -17.24
CA ALA A 56 5.99 -6.73 -16.77
C ALA A 56 5.90 -5.35 -17.47
N GLN A 57 5.70 -5.33 -18.79
CA GLN A 57 5.53 -4.08 -19.54
C GLN A 57 4.30 -3.30 -19.06
N GLU A 58 3.14 -3.97 -18.97
CA GLU A 58 1.91 -3.36 -18.46
C GLU A 58 2.10 -2.74 -17.07
N TRP A 59 2.76 -3.47 -16.16
CA TRP A 59 3.06 -2.98 -14.81
C TRP A 59 3.99 -1.78 -14.84
N MET A 60 5.05 -1.80 -15.64
CA MET A 60 5.98 -0.68 -15.76
C MET A 60 5.30 0.58 -16.31
N GLU A 61 4.44 0.43 -17.32
CA GLU A 61 3.68 1.54 -17.89
C GLU A 61 2.66 2.08 -16.91
N ALA A 62 1.89 1.22 -16.22
CA ALA A 62 0.94 1.62 -15.21
C ALA A 62 1.61 2.37 -14.05
N LEU A 63 2.78 1.91 -13.61
CA LEU A 63 3.57 2.57 -12.57
C LEU A 63 4.07 3.95 -13.01
N ARG A 64 4.61 4.05 -14.22
CA ARG A 64 5.04 5.33 -14.81
C ARG A 64 3.87 6.29 -14.97
N ALA A 65 2.74 5.80 -15.47
CA ALA A 65 1.52 6.57 -15.62
C ALA A 65 1.00 7.06 -14.26
N ALA A 66 1.00 6.21 -13.23
CA ALA A 66 0.59 6.60 -11.88
C ALA A 66 1.52 7.67 -11.27
N ALA A 67 2.84 7.51 -11.40
CA ALA A 67 3.82 8.50 -10.92
C ALA A 67 3.70 9.84 -11.67
N ASN A 68 3.42 9.80 -12.98
CA ASN A 68 3.16 11.01 -13.77
C ASN A 68 1.81 11.64 -13.41
N ALA A 69 0.78 10.81 -13.20
CA ALA A 69 -0.55 11.25 -12.83
C ALA A 69 -0.51 11.99 -11.50
N THR A 70 0.27 11.53 -10.52
CA THR A 70 0.39 12.23 -9.25
C THR A 70 1.24 13.48 -9.34
N ARG A 71 2.28 13.53 -10.18
CA ARG A 71 2.94 14.82 -10.54
C ARG A 71 1.96 15.83 -11.16
N SER A 72 1.00 15.38 -11.96
CA SER A 72 -0.06 16.26 -12.48
C SER A 72 -1.17 16.56 -11.45
N LEU A 73 -1.44 15.63 -10.53
CA LEU A 73 -2.44 15.80 -9.47
C LEU A 73 -1.95 16.74 -8.35
N THR A 74 -0.64 16.99 -8.22
CA THR A 74 -0.10 18.03 -7.33
C THR A 74 -0.53 19.45 -7.74
N GLN A 75 -1.18 19.62 -8.90
CA GLN A 75 -1.86 20.87 -9.25
C GLN A 75 -3.36 20.90 -8.87
N ASN A 76 -3.94 19.82 -8.32
CA ASN A 76 -5.32 19.81 -7.85
C ASN A 76 -5.52 18.88 -6.63
N PRO A 77 -5.57 19.42 -5.40
CA PRO A 77 -5.73 18.63 -4.18
C PRO A 77 -7.18 18.16 -4.04
N GLN A 78 -7.54 17.03 -4.64
CA GLN A 78 -8.79 16.33 -4.31
C GLN A 78 -8.55 14.92 -3.76
N VAL A 79 -8.76 14.88 -2.45
CA VAL A 79 -8.95 13.78 -1.51
C VAL A 79 -9.87 12.65 -2.04
N THR A 80 -9.60 11.41 -1.63
CA THR A 80 -10.54 10.39 -1.04
C THR A 80 -10.01 8.99 -1.42
N LEU A 81 -9.71 8.09 -0.46
CA LEU A 81 -10.69 7.10 0.02
C LEU A 81 -10.39 6.58 1.45
N ARG A 82 -11.32 6.93 2.33
CA ARG A 82 -11.76 6.24 3.56
C ARG A 82 -12.17 4.79 3.19
N ASN A 83 -11.89 3.71 3.94
CA ASN A 83 -12.54 3.26 5.18
C ASN A 83 -12.07 1.81 5.51
N LYS A 84 -11.95 1.45 6.79
CA LYS A 84 -12.92 0.52 7.41
C LYS A 84 -12.92 0.59 8.95
N PRO A 85 -14.09 0.57 9.60
CA PRO A 85 -14.23 0.35 11.03
C PRO A 85 -14.28 -1.17 11.31
N ALA A 86 -13.40 -1.68 12.16
CA ALA A 86 -13.47 -3.03 12.74
C ALA A 86 -13.10 -2.87 14.22
N ASP A 87 -14.10 -2.74 15.08
CA ASP A 87 -14.74 -3.80 15.86
C ASP A 87 -14.07 -3.96 17.24
N ARG A 88 -14.87 -3.58 18.25
CA ARG A 88 -14.80 -3.81 19.70
C ARG A 88 -13.55 -4.44 20.33
N PRO A 89 -13.28 -4.00 21.58
CA PRO A 89 -13.31 -4.98 22.65
C PRO A 89 -14.33 -4.62 23.75
N PHE A 90 -14.93 -5.68 24.27
CA PHE A 90 -15.81 -5.72 25.44
C PHE A 90 -15.31 -4.84 26.59
N GLY A 91 -16.11 -3.84 26.95
CA GLY A 91 -15.90 -2.98 28.12
C GLY A 91 -16.87 -3.34 29.23
N ASN A 92 -16.49 -4.35 30.02
CA ASN A 92 -17.01 -4.82 31.29
C ASN A 92 -18.10 -3.97 32.00
N ASP A 93 -19.29 -4.55 32.13
CA ASP A 93 -20.27 -4.24 33.17
C ASP A 93 -19.68 -4.52 34.56
N LEU A 94 -19.07 -3.52 35.18
CA LEU A 94 -18.91 -3.51 36.64
C LEU A 94 -18.90 -2.09 37.19
N ARG A 95 -20.03 -1.41 37.11
CA ARG A 95 -20.28 -0.27 38.00
C ARG A 95 -20.64 -0.80 39.38
N LYS A 96 -19.60 -0.96 40.20
CA LYS A 96 -19.71 -0.90 41.66
C LYS A 96 -20.39 0.43 42.03
N SER A 97 -21.60 0.39 42.56
CA SER A 97 -22.15 1.46 43.37
C SER A 97 -22.39 0.93 44.79
N LYS A 98 -21.33 1.00 45.59
CA LYS A 98 -21.38 0.83 47.04
C LYS A 98 -21.78 2.18 47.65
N ARG A 99 -22.96 2.20 48.27
CA ARG A 99 -23.41 2.99 49.44
C ARG A 99 -22.79 4.39 49.63
N GLN A 100 -23.64 5.42 49.69
CA GLN A 100 -23.41 6.54 50.60
C GLN A 100 -24.73 7.00 51.22
N ARG A 101 -24.67 7.15 52.55
CA ARG A 101 -25.70 7.48 53.53
C ARG A 101 -25.54 8.96 53.88
N SER A 102 -26.64 9.72 53.87
CA SER A 102 -26.88 11.04 54.51
C SER A 102 -28.01 11.70 53.72
N GLU A 103 -29.06 12.29 54.27
CA GLU A 103 -29.37 12.82 55.60
C GLU A 103 -30.89 12.78 55.79
#